data_AF-A0A7J3MZF5-F1
#
_entry.id   AF-A0A7J3MZF5-F1
#
_cell.length_a   1.000
_cell.length_b   1.000
_cell.length_c   1.000
_cell.angle_alpha   90.00
_cell.angle_beta   90.00
_cell.angle_gamma   90.00
#
_symmetry.space_group_name_H-M   'P 1'
#
loop_
_entity.id
_entity.type
_entity.pdbx_description
1 polymer ?
#
loop_
_entity_poly.entity_id
_entity_poly.type
_entity_poly.pdbx_seq_one_letter_code
_entity_poly.pdbx_strand_id
1 'polypeptide(L)'
;MKQLYRYVEELNIDTERITQDNLVELAELIEHCIRNELMKILNQRLINLVVTIGTEIADKVINISVDLEVEAYIPPHTNLESILDRVLNYAFTKVRTYLSRFRKYKENDNK
;
A
#
# COMPACT_ATOMS: atom_id res chain seq x y z
N MET A 1 -15.39 -12.64 2.50
CA MET A 1 -15.38 -12.15 1.10
C MET A 1 -13.93 -11.89 0.74
N LYS A 2 -13.36 -12.58 -0.26
CA LYS A 2 -11.95 -12.42 -0.65
C LYS A 2 -11.88 -11.44 -1.82
N GLN A 3 -11.30 -10.26 -1.61
CA GLN A 3 -11.10 -9.25 -2.66
C GLN A 3 -9.59 -9.03 -2.87
N LEU A 4 -9.15 -9.24 -4.10
CA LEU A 4 -7.77 -8.99 -4.55
C LEU A 4 -7.71 -7.57 -5.14
N TYR A 5 -6.95 -6.67 -4.53
CA TYR A 5 -6.71 -5.33 -5.07
C TYR A 5 -5.36 -5.29 -5.78
N ARG A 6 -5.38 -4.98 -7.08
CA ARG A 6 -4.17 -4.74 -7.89
C ARG A 6 -4.04 -3.24 -8.13
N TYR A 7 -2.96 -2.66 -7.62
CA TYR A 7 -2.64 -1.25 -7.80
C TYR A 7 -1.45 -1.10 -8.73
N VAL A 8 -1.61 -0.35 -9.81
CA VAL A 8 -0.54 -0.05 -10.77
C VAL A 8 -0.54 1.46 -11.00
N GLU A 9 0.56 2.12 -10.66
CA GLU A 9 0.76 3.56 -10.87
C GLU A 9 2.15 3.78 -11.45
N GLU A 10 2.23 4.47 -12.59
CA GLU A 10 3.51 4.80 -13.22
C GLU A 10 4.14 6.01 -12.52
N LEU A 11 5.17 5.76 -11.74
CA LEU A 11 5.98 6.79 -11.11
C LEU A 11 7.35 6.82 -11.79
N ASN A 12 7.84 8.02 -12.13
CA ASN A 12 9.17 8.23 -12.73
C ASN A 12 10.28 8.01 -11.69
N ILE A 13 10.42 6.77 -11.23
CA ILE A 13 11.35 6.31 -10.20
C ILE A 13 12.52 5.62 -10.86
N ASP A 14 13.71 5.78 -10.28
CA ASP A 14 14.86 4.97 -10.67
C ASP A 14 14.83 3.61 -9.99
N THR A 15 14.23 2.61 -10.64
CA THR A 15 14.13 1.26 -10.07
C THR A 15 15.49 0.59 -9.89
N GLU A 16 16.54 1.07 -10.59
CA GLU A 16 17.91 0.57 -10.44
C GLU A 16 18.51 0.88 -9.06
N ARG A 17 17.95 1.87 -8.34
CA ARG A 17 18.39 2.26 -6.99
C ARG A 17 17.61 1.57 -5.87
N ILE A 18 16.64 0.73 -6.22
CA ILE A 18 15.79 0.04 -5.24
C ILE A 18 16.37 -1.36 -4.99
N THR A 19 16.72 -1.61 -3.74
CA THR A 19 17.23 -2.92 -3.30
C THR A 19 16.08 -3.83 -2.86
N GLN A 20 16.38 -5.11 -2.67
CA GLN A 20 15.44 -6.05 -2.05
C GLN A 20 15.00 -5.58 -0.66
N ASP A 21 15.92 -5.04 0.15
CA ASP A 21 15.60 -4.50 1.48
C ASP A 21 14.59 -3.35 1.38
N ASN A 22 14.69 -2.50 0.35
CA ASN A 22 13.70 -1.44 0.12
C ASN A 22 12.32 -2.01 -0.25
N LEU A 23 12.24 -3.13 -0.96
CA LEU A 23 10.97 -3.79 -1.26
C LEU A 23 10.34 -4.41 -0.01
N VAL A 24 11.16 -4.93 0.91
CA VAL A 24 10.72 -5.44 2.23
C VAL A 24 10.20 -4.28 3.08
N GLU A 25 10.98 -3.21 3.23
CA GLU A 25 10.55 -1.99 3.94
C GLU A 25 9.23 -1.43 3.37
N LEU A 26 9.07 -1.47 2.05
CA LEU A 26 7.86 -1.02 1.38
C LEU A 26 6.65 -1.89 1.75
N ALA A 27 6.83 -3.22 1.75
CA ALA A 27 5.78 -4.16 2.14
C ALA A 27 5.37 -3.96 3.62
N GLU A 28 6.35 -3.84 4.51
CA GLU A 28 6.13 -3.56 5.94
C GLU A 28 5.41 -2.22 6.16
N LEU A 29 5.80 -1.17 5.42
CA LEU A 29 5.14 0.13 5.48
C LEU A 29 3.65 0.02 5.11
N ILE A 30 3.33 -0.70 4.03
CA ILE A 30 1.95 -0.90 3.58
C ILE A 30 1.16 -1.66 4.63
N GLU A 31 1.67 -2.80 5.10
CA GLU A 31 1.01 -3.61 6.12
C GLU A 31 0.75 -2.79 7.38
N HIS A 32 1.77 -2.08 7.88
CA HIS A 32 1.66 -1.24 9.06
C HIS A 32 0.59 -0.15 8.89
N CYS A 33 0.55 0.52 7.73
CA CYS A 33 -0.46 1.53 7.45
C CYS A 33 -1.87 0.94 7.45
N ILE A 34 -2.08 -0.21 6.78
CA ILE A 34 -3.38 -0.85 6.69
C ILE A 34 -3.87 -1.28 8.08
N ARG A 35 -3.02 -1.99 8.84
CA ARG A 35 -3.36 -2.47 10.18
C ARG A 35 -3.73 -1.32 11.11
N ASN A 36 -2.92 -0.26 11.14
CA ASN A 36 -3.16 0.87 12.02
C ASN A 36 -4.43 1.62 11.67
N GLU A 37 -4.70 1.89 10.39
CA GLU A 37 -5.91 2.61 10.00
C GLU A 37 -7.18 1.77 10.23
N LEU A 38 -7.15 0.47 9.93
CA LEU A 38 -8.27 -0.42 10.25
C LEU A 38 -8.52 -0.52 11.75
N MET A 39 -7.46 -0.63 12.56
CA MET A 39 -7.58 -0.62 14.02
C MET A 39 -8.15 0.69 14.55
N LYS A 40 -7.83 1.84 13.94
CA LYS A 40 -8.44 3.13 14.32
C LYS A 40 -9.93 3.21 14.00
N ILE A 41 -10.34 2.67 12.85
CA ILE A 41 -11.72 2.79 12.36
C ILE A 41 -12.63 1.75 13.00
N LEU A 42 -12.21 0.49 13.01
CA LEU A 42 -13.01 -0.64 13.48
C LEU A 42 -12.75 -0.96 14.96
N ASN A 43 -11.52 -0.73 15.44
CA ASN A 43 -11.12 -0.92 16.83
C ASN A 43 -11.59 -2.29 17.37
N GLN A 44 -12.34 -2.32 18.47
CA GLN A 44 -12.87 -3.53 19.09
C GLN A 44 -13.83 -4.33 18.21
N ARG A 45 -14.27 -3.77 17.07
CA ARG A 45 -15.14 -4.48 16.11
C ARG A 45 -14.36 -5.40 15.19
N LEU A 46 -13.04 -5.24 15.09
CA LEU A 46 -12.19 -6.11 14.28
C LEU A 46 -12.00 -7.45 15.00
N ILE A 47 -12.44 -8.53 14.37
CA ILE A 47 -12.34 -9.90 14.90
C ILE A 47 -11.06 -10.55 14.38
N ASN A 48 -10.85 -10.47 13.06
CA ASN A 48 -9.68 -11.02 12.40
C ASN A 48 -9.22 -10.12 11.25
N LEU A 49 -7.91 -10.07 11.05
CA LEU A 49 -7.27 -9.34 9.96
C LEU A 49 -6.05 -10.10 9.46
N VAL A 50 -6.16 -10.60 8.23
CA VAL A 50 -5.04 -11.13 7.47
C VAL A 50 -4.69 -10.13 6.39
N VAL A 51 -3.43 -9.75 6.35
CA VAL A 51 -2.85 -8.87 5.32
C VAL A 51 -1.70 -9.63 4.70
N THR A 52 -1.67 -9.73 3.38
CA THR A 52 -0.52 -10.27 2.64
C THR A 52 -0.11 -9.26 1.58
N ILE A 53 1.15 -8.85 1.63
CA ILE A 53 1.72 -7.85 0.72
C ILE A 53 2.77 -8.53 -0.15
N GLY A 54 2.63 -8.38 -1.46
CA GLY A 54 3.66 -8.75 -2.42
C GLY A 54 4.28 -7.49 -3.01
N THR A 55 5.60 -7.45 -3.06
CA THR A 55 6.37 -6.39 -3.73
C THR A 55 7.40 -7.03 -4.65
N GLU A 56 7.46 -6.56 -5.89
CA GLU A 56 8.45 -7.01 -6.86
C GLU A 56 8.82 -5.87 -7.82
N ILE A 57 9.95 -6.01 -8.50
CA ILE A 57 10.33 -5.16 -9.63
C ILE A 57 10.32 -6.03 -10.87
N ALA A 58 9.46 -5.69 -11.83
CA ALA A 58 9.40 -6.34 -13.14
C ALA A 58 9.41 -5.26 -14.22
N ASP A 59 10.25 -5.41 -15.24
CA ASP A 59 10.35 -4.47 -16.37
C ASP A 59 10.52 -2.98 -15.97
N LYS A 60 11.32 -2.71 -14.93
CA LYS A 60 11.52 -1.37 -14.35
C LYS A 60 10.24 -0.75 -13.76
N VAL A 61 9.26 -1.57 -13.43
CA VAL A 61 8.03 -1.19 -12.73
C VAL A 61 8.00 -1.89 -11.38
N ILE A 62 7.60 -1.15 -10.33
CA ILE A 62 7.36 -1.74 -9.01
C ILE A 62 5.92 -2.23 -8.99
N ASN A 63 5.72 -3.54 -8.87
CA ASN A 63 4.40 -4.12 -8.68
C ASN A 63 4.15 -4.30 -7.19
N ILE A 64 2.95 -3.92 -6.74
CA ILE A 64 2.50 -4.08 -5.36
C ILE A 64 1.15 -4.79 -5.41
N SER A 65 1.07 -5.96 -4.78
CA SER A 65 -0.16 -6.72 -4.60
C SER A 65 -0.57 -6.71 -3.14
N VAL A 66 -1.86 -6.47 -2.88
CA VAL A 66 -2.40 -6.42 -1.53
C VAL A 66 -3.60 -7.35 -1.43
N ASP A 67 -3.44 -8.41 -0.65
CA ASP A 67 -4.50 -9.35 -0.30
C ASP A 67 -4.98 -9.05 1.13
N LEU A 68 -6.28 -8.77 1.26
CA LEU A 68 -6.91 -8.44 2.53
C LEU A 68 -8.06 -9.39 2.83
N GLU A 69 -8.02 -9.97 4.03
CA GLU A 69 -9.14 -10.68 4.62
C GLU A 69 -9.48 -10.01 5.96
N VAL A 70 -10.69 -9.45 6.02
CA VAL A 70 -11.17 -8.70 7.19
C VAL A 70 -12.46 -9.33 7.69
N GLU A 71 -12.45 -9.71 8.95
CA GLU A 71 -13.63 -10.14 9.69
C GLU A 71 -13.91 -9.12 10.79
N ALA A 72 -15.10 -8.52 10.77
CA ALA A 72 -15.47 -7.49 11.73
C ALA A 72 -16.98 -7.44 11.95
N TYR A 73 -17.38 -6.95 13.13
CA TYR A 73 -18.77 -6.60 13.41
C TYR A 73 -19.14 -5.25 12.77
N ILE A 74 -19.95 -5.28 11.72
CA ILE A 74 -20.31 -4.10 10.93
C ILE A 74 -21.78 -3.71 11.22
N PRO A 75 -22.05 -2.50 11.73
CA PRO A 75 -23.42 -2.02 11.92
C PRO A 75 -24.20 -1.92 10.58
N PRO A 76 -25.55 -1.95 10.61
CA PRO A 76 -26.41 -2.01 9.41
C PRO A 76 -26.27 -0.88 8.36
N HIS A 77 -25.45 0.14 8.61
CA HIS A 77 -25.24 1.28 7.72
C HIS A 77 -23.76 1.60 7.49
N THR A 78 -22.86 0.72 7.91
CA THR A 78 -21.42 0.90 7.71
C THR A 78 -21.01 0.16 6.44
N ASN A 79 -20.44 0.89 5.48
CA ASN A 79 -19.89 0.30 4.26
C ASN A 79 -18.43 -0.11 4.50
N LEU A 80 -18.20 -1.42 4.68
CA LEU A 80 -16.85 -1.96 4.87
C LEU A 80 -15.97 -1.75 3.64
N GLU A 81 -16.51 -1.86 2.43
CA GLU A 81 -15.76 -1.66 1.18
C GLU A 81 -15.21 -0.24 1.11
N SER A 82 -16.04 0.78 1.39
CA SER A 82 -15.56 2.18 1.43
C SER A 82 -14.52 2.44 2.52
N ILE A 83 -14.57 1.70 3.64
CA ILE A 83 -13.52 1.77 4.67
C ILE A 83 -12.22 1.19 4.13
N LEU A 84 -12.26 0.03 3.49
CA LEU A 84 -11.09 -0.63 2.91
C LEU A 84 -10.47 0.23 1.82
N ASP A 85 -11.26 0.80 0.91
CA ASP A 85 -10.80 1.73 -0.12
C ASP A 85 -10.06 2.92 0.48
N ARG A 86 -10.61 3.51 1.54
CA ARG A 86 -9.98 4.65 2.22
C ARG A 86 -8.65 4.25 2.86
N VAL A 87 -8.59 3.09 3.49
CA VAL A 87 -7.37 2.57 4.13
C VAL A 87 -6.30 2.28 3.08
N LEU A 88 -6.64 1.61 1.99
CA LEU A 88 -5.73 1.31 0.89
C LEU A 88 -5.20 2.60 0.26
N ASN A 89 -6.07 3.57 -0.03
CA ASN A 89 -5.66 4.87 -0.55
C ASN A 89 -4.68 5.61 0.37
N TYR A 90 -4.88 5.52 1.68
CA TYR A 90 -3.94 6.08 2.66
C TYR A 90 -2.59 5.35 2.60
N ALA A 91 -2.58 4.03 2.60
CA ALA A 91 -1.35 3.23 2.50
C ALA A 91 -0.57 3.55 1.21
N PHE A 92 -1.24 3.61 0.06
CA PHE A 92 -0.62 3.97 -1.22
C PHE A 92 -0.12 5.42 -1.24
N THR A 93 -0.75 6.33 -0.50
CA THR A 93 -0.22 7.68 -0.32
C THR A 93 1.12 7.66 0.43
N LYS A 94 1.26 6.81 1.45
CA LYS A 94 2.54 6.63 2.16
C LYS A 94 3.60 5.97 1.29
N VAL A 95 3.21 4.99 0.47
CA VAL A 95 4.08 4.39 -0.55
C VAL A 95 4.63 5.46 -1.49
N ARG A 96 3.78 6.35 -2.03
CA ARG A 96 4.23 7.45 -2.88
C ARG A 96 5.25 8.35 -2.18
N THR A 97 5.02 8.67 -0.91
CA THR A 97 5.97 9.47 -0.12
C THR A 97 7.30 8.73 0.05
N TYR A 98 7.26 7.46 0.41
CA TYR A 98 8.46 6.63 0.55
C TYR A 98 9.25 6.57 -0.76
N LEU A 99 8.57 6.25 -1.87
CA LEU A 99 9.19 6.11 -3.18
C LEU A 99 9.72 7.42 -3.75
N SER A 100 9.24 8.57 -3.27
CA SER A 100 9.71 9.88 -3.70
C SER A 100 11.21 10.10 -3.48
N ARG A 101 11.81 9.40 -2.51
CA ARG A 101 13.26 9.45 -2.23
C ARG A 101 14.12 8.83 -3.34
N PHE A 102 13.51 8.03 -4.21
CA PHE A 102 14.16 7.38 -5.36
C PHE A 102 13.82 8.06 -6.70
N ARG A 103 13.13 9.20 -6.67
CA ARG A 103 12.88 9.98 -7.89
C ARG A 103 14.21 10.38 -8.52
N LYS A 104 14.29 10.25 -9.84
CA LYS A 104 15.38 10.87 -10.61
C LYS A 104 15.24 12.37 -10.41
N TYR A 105 16.29 13.02 -9.89
CA TYR A 105 16.43 14.45 -10.14
C TYR A 105 16.49 14.57 -11.67
N LYS A 106 15.53 15.28 -12.28
CA LYS A 106 15.81 15.85 -13.59
C LYS A 106 17.06 16.68 -13.37
N GLU A 107 18.17 16.31 -14.01
CA GLU A 107 19.20 17.31 -14.28
C GLU A 107 18.44 18.51 -14.84
N ASN A 108 18.49 19.64 -14.13
CA ASN A 108 18.17 20.90 -14.75
C ASN A 108 19.06 20.93 -15.99
N ASP A 109 18.44 20.94 -17.17
CA ASP A 109 19.07 21.37 -18.40
C ASP A 109 19.75 22.70 -18.09
N ASN A 110 21.06 22.65 -17.82
CA ASN A 110 21.89 23.82 -17.78
C ASN A 110 21.99 24.31 -19.22
N LYS A 111 21.30 25.40 -19.53
CA LYS A 111 21.79 26.46 -20.42
C LYS A 111 20.98 27.73 -20.31
#